data_AF-A0AA97AH89-F1
#
_entry.id   AF-A0AA97AH89-F1
#
_cell.length_a   1.000
_cell.length_b   1.000
_cell.length_c   1.000
_cell.angle_alpha   90.00
_cell.angle_beta   90.00
_cell.angle_gamma   90.00
#
_symmetry.space_group_name_H-M   'P 1'
#
loop_
_entity.id
_entity.type
_entity.pdbx_description
1 polymer ?
#
loop_
_entity_poly.entity_id
_entity_poly.type
_entity_poly.pdbx_seq_one_letter_code
_entity_poly.pdbx_strand_id
1 'polypeptide(L)'
;MTTSTSRNGLTSVILSTELVNALGTLSVQASGFDKTRIQNGIASFAITGGAVDLDRIKVEIIHSGGLTLRAGNTEVNLTDLVITNLNF
;
A
#
# COMPACT_ATOMS: atom_id res chain seq x y z
N MET A 1 18.46 -23.74 -14.14
CA MET A 1 18.15 -22.45 -13.48
C MET A 1 16.75 -22.58 -12.91
N THR A 2 16.64 -22.84 -11.61
CA THR A 2 15.36 -22.99 -10.92
C THR A 2 15.02 -21.67 -10.24
N THR A 3 14.02 -20.98 -10.77
CA THR A 3 13.48 -19.77 -10.15
C THR A 3 12.62 -20.17 -8.95
N SER A 4 13.07 -19.88 -7.73
CA SER A 4 12.20 -19.95 -6.55
C SER A 4 11.32 -18.70 -6.52
N THR A 5 10.03 -18.84 -6.79
CA THR A 5 9.08 -17.74 -6.62
C THR A 5 8.82 -17.55 -5.12
N SER A 6 9.43 -16.54 -4.50
CA SER A 6 9.02 -16.08 -3.18
C SER A 6 7.60 -15.51 -3.29
N ARG A 7 6.61 -16.20 -2.73
CA ARG A 7 5.19 -15.82 -2.81
C ARG A 7 4.71 -14.86 -1.72
N ASN A 8 5.58 -14.38 -0.82
CA ASN A 8 5.14 -13.91 0.50
C ASN A 8 5.70 -12.55 0.97
N GLY A 9 6.07 -11.64 0.06
CA GLY A 9 6.49 -10.29 0.46
C GLY A 9 5.29 -9.43 0.88
N LEU A 10 5.38 -8.76 2.02
CA LEU A 10 4.40 -7.76 2.46
C LEU A 10 5.12 -6.45 2.80
N THR A 11 4.53 -5.34 2.39
CA THR A 11 4.89 -4.02 2.91
C THR A 11 3.77 -3.54 3.81
N SER A 12 4.10 -3.25 5.07
CA SER A 12 3.15 -2.72 6.05
C SER A 12 3.47 -1.26 6.32
N VAL A 13 2.45 -0.41 6.23
CA VAL A 13 2.56 1.02 6.55
C VAL A 13 1.60 1.35 7.68
N ILE A 14 2.06 2.18 8.60
CA ILE A 14 1.20 2.76 9.63
C ILE A 14 0.54 3.98 8.99
N LEU A 15 -0.79 4.02 8.99
CA LEU A 15 -1.52 5.20 8.54
C LEU A 15 -1.29 6.32 9.56
N SER A 16 -0.91 7.50 9.09
CA SER A 16 -0.63 8.62 9.99
C SER A 16 -1.87 9.03 10.76
N THR A 17 -1.67 9.49 11.99
CA THR A 17 -2.77 9.99 12.83
C THR A 17 -3.49 11.15 12.17
N GLU A 18 -2.77 12.01 11.44
CA GLU A 18 -3.32 13.13 10.67
C GLU A 18 -4.28 12.65 9.58
N LEU A 19 -3.90 11.62 8.82
CA LEU A 19 -4.76 11.04 7.78
C LEU A 19 -6.02 10.44 8.40
N VAL A 20 -5.87 9.63 9.46
CA VAL A 20 -7.00 8.98 10.14
C VAL A 20 -7.96 10.03 10.70
N ASN A 21 -7.45 11.09 11.31
CA ASN A 21 -8.26 12.18 11.84
C ASN A 21 -8.99 12.94 10.71
N ALA A 22 -8.30 13.26 9.61
CA ALA A 22 -8.91 13.95 8.48
C ALA A 22 -10.06 13.13 7.86
N LEU A 23 -9.86 11.82 7.67
CA LEU A 23 -10.91 10.91 7.20
C LEU A 23 -12.11 10.91 8.17
N GLY A 24 -11.86 10.85 9.48
CA GLY A 24 -12.89 10.93 10.50
C GLY A 24 -13.69 12.24 10.45
N THR A 25 -13.02 13.39 10.39
CA THR A 25 -13.67 14.71 10.29
C THR A 25 -14.53 14.84 9.03
N LEU A 26 -14.08 14.27 7.92
CA LEU A 26 -14.80 14.30 6.64
C LEU A 26 -15.88 13.21 6.54
N SER A 27 -16.08 12.39 7.57
CA SER A 27 -16.97 11.22 7.54
C SER A 27 -16.67 10.27 6.37
N VAL A 28 -15.38 10.12 6.05
CA VAL A 28 -14.87 9.21 5.02
C VAL A 28 -14.41 7.92 5.69
N GLN A 29 -14.95 6.79 5.22
CA GLN A 29 -14.49 5.46 5.64
C GLN A 29 -13.34 5.02 4.74
N ALA A 30 -12.32 4.39 5.33
CA ALA A 30 -11.22 3.77 4.60
C ALA A 30 -11.21 2.25 4.84
N SER A 31 -11.11 1.48 3.77
CA SER A 31 -10.92 0.02 3.81
C SER A 31 -9.82 -0.41 2.84
N GLY A 32 -9.36 -1.65 2.98
CA GLY A 32 -8.43 -2.23 1.99
C GLY A 32 -9.13 -2.48 0.66
N PHE A 33 -8.45 -2.20 -0.44
CA PHE A 33 -8.85 -2.58 -1.79
C PHE A 33 -8.09 -3.83 -2.23
N ASP A 34 -8.78 -4.76 -2.89
CA ASP A 34 -8.25 -6.05 -3.36
C ASP A 34 -7.49 -6.81 -2.25
N LYS A 35 -6.18 -7.06 -2.41
CA LYS A 35 -5.37 -7.82 -1.44
C LYS A 35 -4.89 -6.99 -0.24
N THR A 36 -5.26 -5.72 -0.15
CA THR A 36 -4.86 -4.89 1.00
C THR A 36 -5.64 -5.28 2.24
N ARG A 37 -4.92 -5.47 3.35
CA ARG A 37 -5.52 -5.73 4.66
C ARG A 37 -5.22 -4.56 5.59
N ILE A 38 -6.25 -4.02 6.24
CA ILE A 38 -6.10 -2.97 7.26
C ILE A 38 -6.46 -3.56 8.62
N GLN A 39 -5.52 -3.51 9.57
CA GLN A 39 -5.74 -3.93 10.95
C GLN A 39 -4.98 -3.02 11.91
N ASN A 40 -5.66 -2.57 12.98
CA ASN A 40 -5.06 -1.73 14.02
C ASN A 40 -4.30 -0.50 13.47
N GLY A 41 -4.85 0.14 12.43
CA GLY A 41 -4.22 1.30 11.77
C GLY A 41 -3.03 0.97 10.85
N ILE A 42 -2.73 -0.31 10.65
CA ILE A 42 -1.67 -0.80 9.77
C ILE A 42 -2.32 -1.31 8.48
N ALA A 43 -1.91 -0.75 7.34
CA ALA A 43 -2.27 -1.25 6.02
C ALA A 43 -1.14 -2.12 5.47
N SER A 44 -1.46 -3.35 5.07
CA SER A 44 -0.52 -4.31 4.50
C SER A 44 -0.82 -4.55 3.03
N PHE A 45 0.20 -4.37 2.19
CA PHE A 45 0.15 -4.52 0.74
C PHE A 45 1.02 -5.70 0.31
N ALA A 46 0.47 -6.58 -0.52
CA ALA A 46 1.20 -7.72 -1.06
C ALA A 46 2.19 -7.26 -2.13
N ILE A 47 3.46 -7.64 -1.98
CA ILE A 47 4.50 -7.42 -2.98
C ILE A 47 4.32 -8.45 -4.09
N THR A 48 4.16 -7.97 -5.32
CA THR A 48 3.98 -8.81 -6.51
C THR A 48 5.22 -8.87 -7.38
N GLY A 49 6.19 -7.98 -7.16
CA GLY A 49 7.45 -7.95 -7.89
C GLY A 49 8.32 -6.77 -7.49
N GLY A 50 9.35 -6.51 -8.28
CA GLY A 50 10.28 -5.40 -8.08
C GLY A 50 11.53 -5.55 -8.93
N ALA A 51 12.33 -4.50 -8.97
CA ALA A 51 13.61 -4.45 -9.66
C ALA A 51 14.63 -3.65 -8.84
N VAL A 52 15.91 -3.98 -9.03
CA VAL A 52 17.03 -3.27 -8.40
C VAL A 52 18.00 -2.84 -9.50
N ASP A 53 18.30 -1.55 -9.55
CA ASP A 53 19.39 -0.98 -10.34
C ASP A 53 20.59 -0.79 -9.41
N LEU A 54 21.59 -1.66 -9.54
CA LEU A 54 22.79 -1.67 -8.71
C LEU A 54 23.77 -0.55 -9.08
N ASP A 55 23.73 -0.05 -10.32
CA ASP A 55 24.60 1.04 -10.76
C ASP A 55 24.16 2.38 -10.15
N ARG A 56 22.86 2.51 -9.81
CA ARG A 56 22.26 3.72 -9.23
C ARG A 56 21.81 3.57 -7.78
N ILE A 57 21.99 2.40 -7.17
CA ILE A 57 21.49 2.06 -5.83
C ILE A 57 19.98 2.40 -5.73
N LYS A 58 19.21 2.03 -6.76
CA LYS A 58 17.77 2.28 -6.81
C LYS A 58 17.01 0.96 -6.69
N VAL A 59 15.99 0.96 -5.83
CA VAL A 59 15.09 -0.18 -5.65
C VAL A 59 13.68 0.26 -6.00
N GLU A 60 13.00 -0.56 -6.79
CA GLU A 60 11.58 -0.44 -7.09
C GLU A 60 10.87 -1.70 -6.61
N ILE A 61 9.79 -1.52 -5.85
CA ILE A 61 8.97 -2.61 -5.32
C ILE A 61 7.56 -2.40 -5.85
N ILE A 62 7.00 -3.44 -6.46
CA ILE A 62 5.66 -3.42 -7.04
C ILE A 62 4.71 -4.11 -6.06
N HIS A 63 3.61 -3.43 -5.74
CA HIS A 63 2.57 -3.92 -4.84
C HIS A 63 1.26 -4.13 -5.57
N SER A 64 0.43 -5.04 -5.06
CA SER A 64 -0.99 -5.14 -5.41
C SER A 64 -1.86 -4.62 -4.27
N GLY A 65 -3.04 -4.13 -4.63
CA GLY A 65 -4.03 -3.62 -3.69
C GLY A 65 -4.17 -2.11 -3.77
N GLY A 66 -4.72 -1.54 -2.71
CA GLY A 66 -4.99 -0.11 -2.61
C GLY A 66 -5.80 0.23 -1.38
N LEU A 67 -6.39 1.42 -1.39
CA LEU A 67 -7.36 1.86 -0.39
C LEU A 67 -8.68 2.22 -1.07
N THR A 68 -9.79 1.76 -0.50
CA THR A 68 -11.11 2.25 -0.86
C THR A 68 -11.50 3.33 0.13
N LEU A 69 -11.82 4.53 -0.38
CA LEU A 69 -12.36 5.64 0.39
C LEU A 69 -13.84 5.80 0.05
N ARG A 70 -14.71 5.88 1.06
CA ARG A 70 -16.15 5.99 0.86
C ARG A 70 -16.77 7.10 1.70
N ALA A 71 -17.59 7.93 1.06
CA ALA A 71 -18.42 8.96 1.70
C ALA A 71 -19.84 8.93 1.12
N GLY A 72 -20.80 8.44 1.91
CA GLY A 72 -22.16 8.20 1.45
C GLY A 72 -22.20 7.23 0.25
N ASN A 73 -22.63 7.73 -0.90
CA ASN A 73 -22.70 6.97 -2.15
C ASN A 73 -21.47 7.13 -3.05
N THR A 74 -20.52 7.99 -2.67
CA THR A 74 -19.28 8.19 -3.43
C THR A 74 -18.23 7.21 -2.94
N GLU A 75 -17.62 6.49 -3.88
CA GLU A 75 -16.51 5.56 -3.64
C GLU A 75 -15.34 5.93 -4.54
N VAL A 76 -14.14 5.95 -3.97
CA VAL A 76 -12.88 6.19 -4.69
C VAL A 76 -11.90 5.09 -4.33
N ASN A 77 -11.40 4.38 -5.35
CA ASN A 77 -10.36 3.38 -5.18
C ASN A 77 -9.01 4.00 -5.53
N LEU A 78 -8.14 4.10 -4.52
CA LEU A 78 -6.75 4.51 -4.66
C LEU A 78 -5.91 3.28 -4.96
N THR A 79 -5.62 3.04 -6.23
CA THR A 79 -4.81 1.92 -6.73
C THR A 79 -3.41 2.38 -7.10
N ASP A 80 -2.53 1.43 -7.44
CA ASP A 80 -1.20 1.70 -7.99
C ASP A 80 -0.31 2.58 -7.08
N LEU A 81 -0.43 2.36 -5.77
CA LEU A 81 0.32 3.10 -4.76
C LEU A 81 1.82 2.82 -4.90
N VAL A 82 2.60 3.88 -5.10
CA VAL A 82 4.07 3.82 -5.05
C VAL A 82 4.52 3.90 -3.59
N ILE A 83 4.99 2.78 -3.03
CA ILE A 83 5.45 2.70 -1.64
C ILE A 83 6.98 2.54 -1.62
N THR A 84 7.68 3.58 -1.14
CA THR A 84 9.15 3.59 -1.02
C THR A 84 9.59 3.65 0.45
N ASN A 85 10.65 2.92 0.79
CA ASN A 85 11.37 3.03 2.07
C ASN A 85 12.71 3.77 1.93
N LEU A 86 13.01 4.28 0.73
CA LEU A 86 14.23 5.04 0.46
C LEU A 86 13.91 6.53 0.60
N ASN A 87 14.58 7.18 1.54
CA ASN A 87 14.68 8.64 1.62
C ASN A 87 15.96 9.03 0.86
N PHE A 88 15.81 9.79 -0.21
CA PHE A 88 16.94 10.40 -0.94
C PHE A 88 17.16 11.82 -0.43
#